data_AF-A0A9E6B3J0-F1
#
_entry.id   AF-A0A9E6B3J0-F1
#
_cell.length_a   1.000
_cell.length_b   1.000
_cell.length_c   1.000
_cell.angle_alpha   90.00
_cell.angle_beta   90.00
_cell.angle_gamma   90.00
#
_symmetry.space_group_name_H-M   'P 1'
#
loop_
_entity.id
_entity.type
_entity.pdbx_description
1 polymer ?
#
loop_
_entity_poly.entity_id
_entity_poly.type
_entity_poly.pdbx_seq_one_letter_code
_entity_poly.pdbx_strand_id
1 'polypeptide(L)' 'MTGKKILFSKKPNSLEANQLIDNWVMGEGKEPEKEQLKRTTIYLPVGIHKKLKLEAANRDTSMTEIIIESIEKNLKNKID' A
#
# COMPACT_ATOMS: atom_id res chain seq x y z
N MET A 1 29.45 4.38 -37.21
CA MET A 1 28.53 3.88 -36.15
C MET A 1 29.35 3.11 -35.13
N THR A 2 29.94 3.79 -34.15
CA THR A 2 30.81 3.17 -33.15
C THR A 2 29.93 2.52 -32.09
N GLY A 3 29.86 1.18 -32.08
CA GLY A 3 29.02 0.43 -31.15
C GLY A 3 29.50 0.60 -29.70
N LYS A 4 28.68 1.24 -28.87
CA LYS A 4 28.96 1.39 -27.43
C LYS A 4 28.89 0.00 -26.78
N LYS A 5 30.03 -0.55 -26.35
CA LYS A 5 30.07 -1.83 -25.63
C LYS A 5 29.40 -1.66 -24.26
N ILE A 6 28.28 -2.35 -24.06
CA ILE A 6 27.61 -2.43 -22.75
C ILE A 6 28.35 -3.49 -21.93
N LEU A 7 28.95 -3.07 -20.82
CA LEU A 7 29.58 -3.99 -19.87
C LEU A 7 28.47 -4.64 -19.05
N PHE A 8 28.21 -5.93 -19.30
CA PHE A 8 27.34 -6.71 -18.44
C PHE A 8 28.00 -6.92 -17.08
N SER A 9 27.28 -6.64 -15.99
CA SER A 9 27.75 -6.93 -14.64
C SER A 9 27.94 -8.43 -14.44
N LYS A 10 28.84 -8.79 -13.53
CA LYS A 10 29.12 -10.18 -13.16
C LYS A 10 27.82 -10.89 -12.79
N LYS A 11 27.62 -12.11 -13.29
CA LYS A 11 26.45 -12.94 -12.94
C LYS A 11 26.35 -13.04 -11.41
N PRO A 12 25.15 -12.85 -10.82
CA PRO A 12 24.97 -12.98 -9.39
C PRO A 12 25.38 -14.39 -8.93
N ASN A 13 26.03 -14.46 -7.78
CA ASN A 13 26.50 -15.72 -7.20
C ASN A 13 25.27 -16.53 -6.75
N SER A 14 25.18 -17.79 -7.22
CA SER A 14 24.05 -18.68 -6.92
C SER A 14 23.80 -18.84 -5.41
N LEU A 15 24.89 -18.81 -4.61
CA LEU A 15 24.81 -18.97 -3.17
C LEU A 15 24.10 -17.80 -2.48
N GLU A 16 24.38 -16.56 -2.91
CA GLU A 16 23.75 -15.35 -2.37
C GLU A 16 22.27 -15.25 -2.77
N ALA A 17 21.94 -15.70 -3.99
CA ALA A 17 20.56 -15.75 -4.46
C ALA A 17 19.72 -16.74 -3.66
N ASN A 18 20.25 -17.94 -3.37
CA ASN A 18 19.54 -18.95 -2.58
C ASN A 18 19.31 -18.49 -1.14
N GLN A 19 20.32 -17.87 -0.51
CA GLN A 19 20.19 -17.31 0.84
C GLN A 19 19.14 -16.19 0.92
N LEU A 20 19.06 -15.33 -0.11
CA LEU A 20 18.03 -14.30 -0.19
C LEU A 20 16.62 -14.90 -0.27
N ILE A 21 16.47 -15.97 -1.07
CA ILE A 21 15.20 -16.70 -1.21
C ILE A 21 14.83 -17.38 0.11
N ASP A 22 15.77 -18.07 0.75
CA ASP A 22 15.54 -18.77 2.01
C ASP A 22 15.15 -17.78 3.12
N ASN A 23 15.86 -16.65 3.25
CA ASN A 23 15.53 -15.62 4.24
C ASN A 23 14.15 -15.00 4.00
N TRP A 24 13.76 -14.81 2.73
CA TRP A 24 12.42 -14.35 2.37
C TRP A 24 11.32 -15.37 2.73
N VAL A 25 11.55 -16.66 2.46
CA VAL A 25 10.61 -17.74 2.82
C VAL A 25 10.48 -17.88 4.34
N MET A 26 11.58 -17.73 5.07
CA MET A 26 11.60 -17.82 6.53
C MET A 26 11.03 -16.56 7.23
N GLY A 27 10.69 -15.53 6.46
CA GLY A 27 10.14 -14.28 6.99
C GLY A 27 11.16 -13.45 7.78
N GLU A 28 12.46 -13.67 7.55
CA GLU A 28 13.53 -12.86 8.10
C GLU A 28 13.61 -11.55 7.32
N GLY A 29 12.86 -10.56 7.78
CA GLY A 29 12.67 -9.28 7.10
C GLY A 29 11.25 -8.72 7.21
N LYS A 30 10.48 -9.12 8.25
CA LYS A 30 9.14 -8.59 8.48
C LYS A 30 9.16 -7.06 8.47
N GLU A 31 8.49 -6.49 7.47
CA GLU A 31 8.08 -5.09 7.49
C GLU A 31 7.39 -4.79 8.83
N PRO A 32 7.46 -3.54 9.32
CA PRO A 32 6.77 -3.15 10.56
C PRO A 32 5.33 -3.64 10.51
N GLU A 33 4.87 -4.19 11.65
CA GLU A 33 3.54 -4.76 11.80
C GLU A 33 2.50 -3.69 11.45
N LYS A 34 2.00 -3.72 10.20
CA LYS A 34 0.94 -2.81 9.76
C LYS A 34 -0.31 -3.16 10.56
N GLU A 35 -1.06 -2.14 10.98
CA GLU A 35 -2.35 -2.33 11.64
C GLU A 35 -3.17 -3.37 10.88
N GLN A 36 -3.76 -4.32 11.61
CA GLN A 36 -4.54 -5.40 11.00
C GLN A 36 -5.90 -4.85 10.52
N LEU A 37 -5.90 -4.25 9.32
CA LEU A 37 -7.11 -3.76 8.68
C LEU A 37 -8.01 -4.92 8.25
N LYS A 38 -9.31 -4.80 8.52
CA LYS A 38 -10.32 -5.73 7.99
C LYS A 38 -10.96 -5.13 6.74
N ARG A 39 -11.10 -5.94 5.69
CA ARG A 39 -11.79 -5.54 4.46
C ARG A 39 -13.30 -5.53 4.70
N THR A 40 -13.93 -4.39 4.44
CA THR A 40 -15.39 -4.22 4.51
C THR A 40 -15.92 -3.72 3.18
N THR A 41 -16.99 -4.34 2.67
CA THR A 41 -17.70 -3.90 1.47
C THR A 41 -18.98 -3.21 1.89
N ILE A 42 -19.18 -1.97 1.44
CA ILE A 42 -20.37 -1.17 1.74
C ILE A 42 -21.06 -0.72 0.45
N TYR A 43 -22.38 -0.59 0.50
CA TYR A 43 -23.16 -0.02 -0.60
C TYR A 43 -23.31 1.48 -0.38
N LEU A 44 -22.92 2.27 -1.39
CA LEU A 44 -23.00 3.73 -1.35
C LEU A 44 -23.90 4.24 -2.49
N PRO A 45 -24.76 5.25 -2.24
CA PRO A 45 -25.43 5.97 -3.32
C PRO A 45 -24.41 6.54 -4.32
N VAL A 46 -24.75 6.49 -5.61
CA VAL A 46 -23.84 6.91 -6.70
C VAL A 46 -23.36 8.36 -6.52
N GLY A 47 -24.25 9.25 -6.09
CA GLY A 47 -23.91 10.65 -5.83
C GLY A 47 -22.87 10.83 -4.72
N ILE A 48 -22.95 10.02 -3.66
CA ILE A 48 -22.02 10.06 -2.53
C ILE A 48 -20.66 9.53 -2.96
N HIS A 49 -20.62 8.39 -3.66
CA HIS A 49 -19.37 7.83 -4.16
C HIS A 49 -18.63 8.79 -5.10
N LYS A 50 -19.36 9.52 -5.96
CA LYS A 50 -18.76 10.56 -6.82
C LYS A 50 -18.14 11.70 -6.00
N LYS A 51 -18.87 12.20 -4.99
CA LYS A 51 -18.37 13.28 -4.11
C LYS A 51 -17.13 12.82 -3.34
N LEU A 52 -17.12 11.59 -2.82
CA LEU A 52 -15.97 11.03 -2.12
C LEU A 52 -14.73 10.93 -3.02
N LYS A 53 -14.89 10.54 -4.29
CA LYS A 53 -13.78 10.54 -5.24
C LYS A 53 -13.21 11.92 -5.53
N LEU A 54 -14.08 12.93 -5.68
CA LEU A 54 -13.65 14.30 -5.89
C LEU A 54 -12.91 14.84 -4.66
N GLU A 55 -13.43 14.56 -3.46
CA GLU A 55 -12.80 14.96 -2.20
C GLU A 55 -11.41 14.33 -2.02
N ALA A 56 -11.29 13.04 -2.35
CA ALA A 56 -10.01 12.31 -2.34
C ALA A 56 -8.97 12.96 -3.26
N ALA A 57 -9.38 13.32 -4.48
CA ALA A 57 -8.50 14.01 -5.42
C ALA A 57 -8.09 15.41 -4.95
N ASN A 58 -9.02 16.16 -4.34
CA ASN A 58 -8.74 17.51 -3.84
C ASN A 58 -7.75 17.51 -2.66
N ARG A 59 -7.79 16.46 -1.83
CA ARG A 59 -6.97 16.32 -0.62
C ARG A 59 -5.68 15.51 -0.83
N ASP A 60 -5.43 15.06 -2.06
CA ASP A 60 -4.31 14.15 -2.41
C ASP A 60 -4.22 12.92 -1.47
N THR A 61 -5.37 12.30 -1.21
CA THR A 61 -5.54 11.19 -0.25
C THR A 61 -6.39 10.08 -0.87
N SER A 62 -6.46 8.93 -0.19
CA SER A 62 -7.34 7.84 -0.58
C SER A 62 -8.78 8.03 -0.11
N MET A 63 -9.73 7.51 -0.89
CA MET A 63 -11.15 7.49 -0.49
C MET A 63 -11.36 6.72 0.83
N THR A 64 -10.54 5.70 1.07
CA THR A 64 -10.55 4.91 2.31
C THR A 64 -10.14 5.73 3.53
N GLU A 65 -9.10 6.56 3.43
CA GLU A 65 -8.67 7.46 4.52
C GLU A 65 -9.79 8.44 4.89
N ILE A 66 -10.44 9.05 3.90
CA ILE A 66 -11.56 9.97 4.14
C ILE A 66 -12.72 9.27 4.85
N ILE A 67 -13.03 8.04 4.45
CA ILE A 67 -14.11 7.25 5.08
C ILE A 67 -13.75 6.94 6.53
N ILE A 68 -12.51 6.51 6.81
CA ILE A 68 -12.03 6.22 8.17
C ILE A 68 -12.06 7.48 9.03
N GLU A 69 -11.49 8.59 8.55
CA GLU A 69 -11.48 9.88 9.25
C GLU A 69 -12.91 10.33 9.62
N SER A 70 -13.84 10.20 8.68
CA SER A 70 -15.25 10.57 8.89
C SER A 70 -15.92 9.69 9.95
N ILE A 71 -15.64 8.39 9.95
CA ILE A 71 -16.15 7.43 10.94
C ILE A 71 -15.55 7.72 12.32
N GLU A 72 -14.24 7.88 12.41
CA GLU A 72 -13.56 8.19 13.67
C GLU A 72 -14.07 9.47 14.31
N LYS A 73 -14.24 10.53 13.50
CA LYS A 73 -14.81 11.80 13.96
C LYS A 73 -16.24 11.64 14.47
N ASN A 74 -17.06 10.82 13.81
CA ASN A 74 -18.43 10.56 14.25
C ASN A 74 -18.50 9.76 15.55
N LEU A 75 -17.62 8.76 15.70
CA LEU A 75 -17.56 7.92 16.90
C LEU A 75 -17.03 8.66 18.11
N LYS A 76 -16.00 9.51 17.95
CA LYS A 76 -15.50 10.37 19.04
C LYS A 76 -16.59 11.29 19.58
N ASN A 77 -17.35 11.93 18.70
CA ASN A 77 -18.41 12.87 19.07
C ASN A 77 -19.65 12.22 19.71
N LYS A 78 -19.73 10.89 19.76
CA LYS A 78 -20.87 10.15 20.34
C LYS A 78 -20.61 9.59 21.74
N ILE A 79 -19.37 9.71 22.21
CA ILE A 79 -18.93 9.17 23.52
C ILE A 79 -18.85 10.29 24.58
N ASP A 80 -19.03 11.55 24.16
CA ASP A 80 -19.28 12.72 25.04
C ASP A 80 -20.77 13.05 25.12
#